data_AF-A0A5B2YXM1-F1
#
_entry.id   AF-A0A5B2YXM1-F1
#
_cell.length_a   1.000
_cell.length_b   1.000
_cell.length_c   1.000
_cell.angle_alpha   90.00
_cell.angle_beta   90.00
_cell.angle_gamma   90.00
#
_symmetry.space_group_name_H-M   'P 1'
#
loop_
_entity.id
_entity.type
_entity.pdbx_description
1 polymer ?
#
loop_
_entity_poly.entity_id
_entity_poly.type
_entity_poly.pdbx_seq_one_letter_code
_entity_poly.pdbx_strand_id
1 'polypeptide(L)'
;MSSSTSSTSTETKDIGSNPKTVENSESSEKVSKISIQDTKSSKFKELTELLQKWGFKVTDKTKIINIPGIEFQAEVIPQIPYPSGLSTPFYLEFQDNLEDGFILRTTFELDKNIEIYLNSQNRAREIELTYIEINQIILPLKVSIIKDHPFLKLYKVMFYPGLRKQEFLDGINDLINSMTIIIGKWDERYYQMRTTDNKVKAEKAEKAEKAEKAEKAERKINDLELEKILRK
;
A
#
# COMPACT_ATOMS: atom_id res chain seq x y z
N MET A 1 10.34 51.59 -68.96
CA MET A 1 11.47 52.17 -68.20
C MET A 1 12.68 51.26 -68.39
N SER A 2 13.71 51.82 -69.02
CA SER A 2 15.16 51.51 -69.04
C SER A 2 15.63 50.21 -68.37
N SER A 3 16.14 49.21 -69.13
CA SER A 3 17.58 48.91 -69.39
C SER A 3 18.36 48.53 -68.10
N SER A 4 19.20 47.49 -68.00
CA SER A 4 20.11 46.85 -68.97
C SER A 4 20.77 45.60 -68.30
N THR A 5 21.13 44.58 -69.10
CA THR A 5 22.38 43.74 -69.11
C THR A 5 23.23 43.58 -67.83
N SER A 6 23.97 42.50 -67.54
CA SER A 6 24.30 41.18 -68.10
C SER A 6 25.43 40.60 -67.20
N SER A 7 25.84 39.35 -67.44
CA SER A 7 27.15 38.71 -67.12
C SER A 7 27.34 38.06 -65.74
N THR A 8 28.08 36.96 -65.55
CA THR A 8 28.56 35.79 -66.32
C THR A 8 29.15 34.82 -65.25
N SER A 9 29.03 33.50 -65.47
CA SER A 9 29.96 32.38 -65.10
C SER A 9 30.63 32.28 -63.72
N THR A 10 30.51 31.11 -63.07
CA THR A 10 31.52 29.99 -62.99
C THR A 10 30.92 28.87 -62.12
N GLU A 11 30.78 27.61 -62.58
CA GLU A 11 31.78 26.53 -62.53
C GLU A 11 32.50 26.42 -61.16
N THR A 12 32.74 25.27 -60.53
CA THR A 12 32.25 23.89 -60.52
C THR A 12 32.92 23.26 -59.28
N LYS A 13 32.26 22.29 -58.64
CA LYS A 13 32.84 21.17 -57.86
C LYS A 13 33.91 21.49 -56.81
N ASP A 14 33.61 21.11 -55.57
CA ASP A 14 34.53 20.18 -54.90
C ASP A 14 33.79 19.16 -54.03
N ILE A 15 34.02 17.89 -54.38
CA ILE A 15 33.62 16.71 -53.63
C ILE A 15 34.79 16.42 -52.70
N GLY A 16 34.55 16.46 -51.39
CA GLY A 16 35.47 15.86 -50.44
C GLY A 16 35.54 16.56 -49.11
N SER A 17 34.75 16.09 -48.15
CA SER A 17 35.25 15.79 -46.80
C SER A 17 34.11 15.25 -45.96
N ASN A 18 34.25 13.98 -45.59
CA ASN A 18 33.57 13.43 -44.43
C ASN A 18 34.20 14.08 -43.19
N PRO A 19 33.40 14.53 -42.21
CA PRO A 19 33.81 14.31 -40.84
C PRO A 19 32.74 13.46 -40.15
N LYS A 20 33.23 12.38 -39.55
CA LYS A 20 32.56 11.56 -38.55
C LYS A 20 31.80 12.45 -37.55
N THR A 21 30.48 12.45 -37.62
CA THR A 21 29.64 12.90 -36.52
C THR A 21 29.56 11.75 -35.51
N VAL A 22 30.52 11.70 -34.60
CA VAL A 22 30.36 11.00 -33.31
C VAL A 22 29.89 12.07 -32.33
N GLU A 23 28.59 12.38 -32.40
CA GLU A 23 27.94 13.27 -31.44
C GLU A 23 27.60 12.47 -30.16
N ASN A 24 28.48 12.59 -29.17
CA ASN A 24 28.19 13.10 -27.83
C ASN A 24 26.89 12.70 -27.09
N SER A 25 26.37 11.49 -27.26
CA SER A 25 25.18 11.01 -26.51
C SER A 25 25.36 11.00 -24.99
N GLU A 26 26.58 10.81 -24.48
CA GLU A 26 26.84 10.77 -23.02
C GLU A 26 26.72 12.16 -22.34
N SER A 27 26.96 13.24 -23.08
CA SER A 27 26.90 14.61 -22.53
C SER A 27 25.46 15.12 -22.42
N SER A 28 24.61 14.80 -23.41
CA SER A 28 23.18 15.17 -23.38
C SER A 28 22.41 14.39 -22.33
N GLU A 29 22.72 13.10 -22.13
CA GLU A 29 22.09 12.27 -21.10
C GLU A 29 22.46 12.70 -19.68
N LYS A 30 23.71 13.14 -19.45
CA LYS A 30 24.11 13.65 -18.13
C LYS A 30 23.41 14.98 -17.81
N VAL A 31 23.33 15.88 -18.78
CA VAL A 31 22.66 17.17 -18.61
C VAL A 31 21.15 16.99 -18.41
N SER A 32 20.50 16.08 -19.14
CA SER A 32 19.08 15.79 -18.96
C SER A 32 18.80 15.15 -17.59
N LYS A 33 19.61 14.19 -17.15
CA LYS A 33 19.50 13.56 -15.82
C LYS A 33 19.64 14.57 -14.67
N ILE A 34 20.61 15.49 -14.76
CA ILE A 34 20.78 16.57 -13.78
C ILE A 34 19.51 17.44 -13.73
N SER A 35 18.95 17.81 -14.90
CA SER A 35 17.74 18.63 -14.96
C SER A 35 16.50 17.94 -14.38
N ILE A 36 16.38 16.62 -14.54
CA ILE A 36 15.29 15.82 -13.99
C ILE A 36 15.41 15.76 -12.47
N GLN A 37 16.62 15.51 -11.96
CA GLN A 37 16.87 15.42 -10.52
C GLN A 37 16.59 16.75 -9.81
N ASP A 38 16.99 17.87 -10.40
CA ASP A 38 16.68 19.22 -9.89
C ASP A 38 15.17 19.48 -9.86
N THR A 39 14.45 19.03 -10.89
CA THR A 39 13.00 19.14 -10.96
C THR A 39 12.32 18.32 -9.84
N LYS A 40 12.72 17.06 -9.65
CA LYS A 40 12.20 16.20 -8.58
C LYS A 40 12.49 16.78 -7.20
N SER A 41 13.70 17.29 -6.97
CA SER A 41 14.09 17.94 -5.72
C SER A 41 13.21 19.17 -5.41
N SER A 42 13.00 20.04 -6.41
CA SER A 42 12.13 21.20 -6.27
C SER A 42 10.69 20.80 -5.98
N LYS A 43 10.17 19.78 -6.68
CA LYS A 43 8.79 19.29 -6.48
C LYS A 43 8.61 18.60 -5.14
N PHE A 44 9.58 17.81 -4.71
CA PHE A 44 9.59 17.18 -3.39
C PHE A 44 9.49 18.23 -2.28
N LYS A 45 10.29 19.29 -2.35
CA LYS A 45 10.22 20.39 -1.38
C LYS A 45 8.87 21.10 -1.41
N GLU A 46 8.35 21.41 -2.59
CA GLU A 46 7.04 22.04 -2.76
C GLU A 46 5.90 21.24 -2.11
N LEU A 47 5.84 19.93 -2.38
CA LEU A 47 4.77 19.05 -1.90
C LEU A 47 4.87 18.82 -0.38
N THR A 48 6.08 18.66 0.15
CA THR A 48 6.28 18.46 1.60
C THR A 48 5.94 19.72 2.40
N GLU A 49 6.31 20.91 1.92
CA GLU A 49 5.90 22.19 2.51
C GLU A 49 4.37 22.37 2.45
N LEU A 50 3.73 21.94 1.36
CA LEU A 50 2.28 22.02 1.21
C LEU A 50 1.57 21.13 2.23
N LEU A 51 2.03 19.89 2.43
CA LEU A 51 1.51 18.97 3.44
C LEU A 51 1.67 19.55 4.87
N GLN A 52 2.82 20.15 5.18
CA GLN A 52 3.04 20.82 6.46
C GLN A 52 2.08 21.99 6.67
N LYS A 53 1.83 22.81 5.64
CA LYS A 53 0.85 23.90 5.68
C LYS A 53 -0.58 23.41 5.91
N TRP A 54 -0.91 22.20 5.45
CA TRP A 54 -2.18 21.54 5.73
C TRP A 54 -2.25 20.85 7.10
N GLY A 55 -1.19 20.94 7.92
CA GLY A 55 -1.18 20.41 9.28
C GLY A 55 -0.74 18.95 9.41
N PHE A 56 -0.20 18.35 8.35
CA PHE A 56 0.44 17.04 8.45
C PHE A 56 1.82 17.14 9.11
N LYS A 57 2.15 16.15 9.94
CA LYS A 57 3.52 15.99 10.42
C LYS A 57 4.34 15.27 9.36
N VAL A 58 5.29 16.00 8.76
CA VAL A 58 6.14 15.52 7.66
C VAL A 58 7.60 15.50 8.11
N THR A 59 8.28 14.38 7.89
CA THR A 59 9.71 14.20 8.18
C THR A 59 10.43 13.78 6.90
N ASP A 60 11.44 14.55 6.47
CA ASP A 60 12.31 14.15 5.36
C ASP A 60 13.20 12.98 5.77
N LYS A 61 13.13 11.88 5.01
CA LYS A 61 13.88 10.64 5.23
C LYS A 61 14.92 10.38 4.16
N THR A 62 15.07 11.27 3.18
CA THR A 62 15.94 11.10 2.00
C THR A 62 17.37 10.71 2.36
N LYS A 63 17.93 11.25 3.45
CA LYS A 63 19.30 10.95 3.90
C LYS A 63 19.41 9.76 4.86
N ILE A 64 18.29 9.31 5.41
CA ILE A 64 18.24 8.32 6.49
C ILE A 64 17.98 6.92 5.92
N ILE A 65 17.14 6.84 4.88
CA ILE A 65 16.66 5.58 4.32
C ILE A 65 17.35 5.36 2.97
N ASN A 66 18.20 4.34 2.88
CA ASN A 66 18.87 3.96 1.64
C ASN A 66 18.13 2.78 0.99
N ILE A 67 16.96 3.05 0.40
CA ILE A 67 16.20 2.06 -0.37
C ILE A 67 16.59 2.20 -1.84
N PRO A 68 17.06 1.12 -2.50
CA PRO A 68 17.36 1.15 -3.92
C PRO A 68 16.15 1.64 -4.75
N GLY A 69 16.40 2.57 -5.67
CA GLY A 69 15.39 3.12 -6.57
C GLY A 69 14.56 4.29 -6.01
N ILE A 70 14.73 4.68 -4.74
CA ILE A 70 14.07 5.86 -4.17
C ILE A 70 15.08 7.01 -4.05
N GLU A 71 14.81 8.12 -4.72
CA GLU A 71 15.68 9.30 -4.76
C GLU A 71 15.34 10.32 -3.66
N PHE A 72 14.05 10.53 -3.39
CA PHE A 72 13.56 11.41 -2.34
C PHE A 72 12.41 10.75 -1.60
N GLN A 73 12.37 10.90 -0.27
CA GLN A 73 11.31 10.32 0.55
C GLN A 73 10.95 11.21 1.73
N ALA A 74 9.65 11.44 1.91
CA ALA A 74 9.10 12.07 3.10
C ALA A 74 8.15 11.11 3.79
N GLU A 75 8.32 10.95 5.10
CA GLU A 75 7.38 10.24 5.98
C GLU A 75 6.31 11.22 6.45
N VAL A 76 5.05 10.85 6.26
CA VAL A 76 3.88 11.65 6.62
C VAL A 76 3.05 10.86 7.61
N ILE A 77 2.82 11.43 8.78
CA ILE A 77 1.98 10.81 9.82
C ILE A 77 0.53 11.27 9.57
N PRO A 78 -0.38 10.38 9.15
CA PRO A 78 -1.76 10.74 8.92
C PRO A 78 -2.49 10.96 10.26
N GLN A 79 -3.48 11.85 10.26
CA GLN A 79 -4.34 12.11 11.42
C GLN A 79 -5.47 11.07 11.54
N ILE A 80 -5.16 9.78 11.32
CA ILE A 80 -6.14 8.70 11.43
C ILE A 80 -6.06 8.14 12.85
N PRO A 81 -7.17 8.15 13.63
CA PRO A 81 -7.19 7.49 14.93
C PRO A 81 -7.24 5.97 14.72
N TYR A 82 -6.19 5.26 15.15
CA TYR A 82 -6.25 3.80 15.25
C TYR A 82 -6.81 3.42 16.62
N PRO A 83 -7.75 2.48 16.72
CA PRO A 83 -8.20 1.96 18.01
C PRO A 83 -7.08 1.34 18.86
N SER A 84 -6.02 0.84 18.21
CA SER A 84 -4.83 0.30 18.87
C SER A 84 -3.85 1.37 19.36
N GLY A 85 -4.04 2.64 19.02
CA GLY A 85 -3.10 3.73 19.31
C GLY A 85 -1.83 3.75 18.44
N LEU A 86 -1.67 2.80 17.52
CA LEU A 86 -0.61 2.82 16.52
C LEU A 86 -0.91 3.87 15.43
N SER A 87 0.09 4.31 14.69
CA SER A 87 -0.13 5.15 13.49
C SER A 87 0.73 4.60 12.38
N THR A 88 0.09 4.10 11.32
CA THR A 88 0.83 3.71 10.11
C THR A 88 1.09 4.97 9.30
N PRO A 89 2.34 5.39 9.11
CA PRO A 89 2.65 6.51 8.24
C PRO A 89 2.37 6.16 6.77
N PHE A 90 2.28 7.18 5.93
CA PHE A 90 2.48 7.01 4.50
C PHE A 90 3.70 7.82 4.05
N TYR A 91 4.23 7.48 2.89
CA TYR A 91 5.43 8.03 2.33
C TYR A 91 5.11 8.72 1.01
N LEU A 92 5.69 9.90 0.82
CA LEU A 92 5.75 10.57 -0.48
C LEU A 92 7.14 10.29 -1.07
N GLU A 93 7.17 9.60 -2.20
CA GLU A 93 8.39 8.99 -2.76
C GLU A 93 8.59 9.41 -4.21
N PHE A 94 9.77 9.95 -4.53
CA PHE A 94 10.24 10.08 -5.90
C PHE A 94 11.19 8.92 -6.20
N GLN A 95 10.93 8.20 -7.29
CA GLN A 95 11.71 7.04 -7.70
C GLN A 95 12.53 7.34 -8.95
N ASP A 96 13.68 6.69 -9.09
CA ASP A 96 14.60 6.89 -10.22
C ASP A 96 13.96 6.54 -11.58
N ASN A 97 13.15 5.49 -11.60
CA ASN A 97 12.41 5.00 -12.77
C ASN A 97 11.10 5.74 -13.06
N LEU A 98 10.73 6.74 -12.25
CA LEU A 98 9.55 7.57 -12.45
C LEU A 98 9.98 9.03 -12.63
N GLU A 99 10.09 9.46 -13.88
CA GLU A 99 10.66 10.77 -14.21
C GLU A 99 9.72 11.91 -13.85
N ASP A 100 8.43 11.80 -14.16
CA ASP A 100 7.44 12.87 -14.14
C ASP A 100 6.36 12.71 -13.05
N GLY A 101 6.64 11.88 -12.05
CA GLY A 101 5.69 11.59 -10.99
C GLY A 101 6.34 11.27 -9.65
N PHE A 102 5.46 10.99 -8.70
CA PHE A 102 5.79 10.51 -7.38
C PHE A 102 4.74 9.47 -6.95
N ILE A 103 5.09 8.72 -5.90
CA ILE A 103 4.25 7.69 -5.33
C ILE A 103 3.89 8.10 -3.91
N LEU A 104 2.60 7.97 -3.59
CA LEU A 104 2.14 7.95 -2.21
C LEU A 104 1.99 6.50 -1.79
N ARG A 105 2.74 6.05 -0.78
CA ARG A 105 2.79 4.64 -0.36
C ARG A 105 2.56 4.48 1.12
N THR A 106 1.79 3.48 1.54
CA THR A 106 1.80 3.01 2.93
C THR A 106 1.92 1.50 2.97
N THR A 107 2.49 0.98 4.05
CA THR A 107 2.63 -0.45 4.29
C THR A 107 1.99 -0.77 5.63
N PHE A 108 0.91 -1.55 5.58
CA PHE A 108 0.32 -2.14 6.77
C PHE A 108 1.04 -3.43 7.08
N GLU A 109 1.52 -3.58 8.31
CA GLU A 109 1.81 -4.88 8.89
C GLU A 109 0.52 -5.37 9.53
N LEU A 110 0.04 -6.55 9.11
CA LEU A 110 -1.08 -7.18 9.80
C LEU A 110 -0.63 -7.51 11.23
N ASP A 111 -1.44 -7.13 12.22
CA ASP A 111 -1.16 -7.43 13.63
C ASP A 111 -0.87 -8.93 13.81
N LYS A 112 0.18 -9.26 14.58
CA LYS A 112 0.53 -10.63 14.97
C LYS A 112 -0.64 -11.39 15.60
N ASN A 113 -1.60 -10.68 16.18
CA ASN A 113 -2.86 -11.30 16.60
C ASN A 113 -3.58 -11.93 15.40
N ILE A 114 -3.74 -11.22 14.29
CA ILE A 114 -4.30 -11.75 13.02
C ILE A 114 -3.42 -12.91 12.49
N GLU A 115 -2.09 -12.82 12.66
CA GLU A 115 -1.12 -13.84 12.25
C GLU A 115 -1.28 -15.17 13.02
N ILE A 116 -1.46 -15.12 14.35
CA ILE A 116 -1.74 -16.30 15.18
C ILE A 116 -3.04 -17.00 14.72
N TYR A 117 -4.01 -16.25 14.17
CA TYR A 117 -5.29 -16.79 13.70
C TYR A 117 -5.24 -17.39 12.29
N LEU A 118 -4.21 -17.10 11.49
CA LEU A 118 -4.03 -17.62 10.11
C LEU A 118 -3.73 -19.13 10.06
N ASN A 119 -3.20 -19.71 11.13
CA ASN A 119 -2.78 -21.11 11.16
C ASN A 119 -3.93 -22.14 11.18
N SER A 120 -5.20 -21.71 11.09
CA SER A 120 -6.36 -22.61 10.98
C SER A 120 -6.97 -22.57 9.57
N GLN A 121 -7.08 -23.73 8.92
CA GLN A 121 -7.41 -23.83 7.47
C GLN A 121 -8.74 -23.19 7.05
N ASN A 122 -9.77 -23.20 7.91
CA ASN A 122 -11.05 -22.54 7.60
C ASN A 122 -10.93 -21.00 7.58
N ARG A 123 -9.92 -20.41 8.25
CA ARG A 123 -9.76 -18.96 8.40
C ARG A 123 -8.89 -18.32 7.34
N ALA A 124 -8.01 -19.08 6.68
CA ALA A 124 -7.28 -18.61 5.50
C ALA A 124 -8.24 -18.14 4.38
N ARG A 125 -9.36 -18.87 4.19
CA ARG A 125 -10.42 -18.48 3.26
C ARG A 125 -11.11 -17.17 3.65
N GLU A 126 -11.39 -16.95 4.94
CA GLU A 126 -12.05 -15.72 5.42
C GLU A 126 -11.17 -14.49 5.24
N ILE A 127 -9.85 -14.66 5.37
CA ILE A 127 -8.87 -13.61 5.15
C ILE A 127 -8.76 -13.26 3.67
N GLU A 128 -8.73 -14.25 2.79
CA GLU A 128 -8.79 -14.00 1.34
C GLU A 128 -10.09 -13.28 0.94
N LEU A 129 -11.24 -13.68 1.49
CA LEU A 129 -12.51 -12.99 1.27
C LEU A 129 -12.46 -11.54 1.77
N THR A 130 -11.87 -11.30 2.94
CA THR A 130 -11.67 -9.94 3.47
C THR A 130 -10.82 -9.10 2.54
N TYR A 131 -9.74 -9.65 2.00
CA TYR A 131 -8.93 -8.94 1.02
C TYR A 131 -9.69 -8.63 -0.28
N ILE A 132 -10.54 -9.55 -0.76
CA ILE A 132 -11.38 -9.32 -1.93
C ILE A 132 -12.36 -8.17 -1.65
N GLU A 133 -13.02 -8.17 -0.49
CA GLU A 133 -13.91 -7.10 -0.06
C GLU A 133 -13.19 -5.75 0.03
N ILE A 134 -12.03 -5.71 0.70
CA ILE A 134 -11.18 -4.51 0.79
C ILE A 134 -10.85 -3.99 -0.61
N ASN A 135 -10.42 -4.88 -1.52
CA ASN A 135 -10.04 -4.50 -2.87
C ASN A 135 -11.24 -3.92 -3.66
N GLN A 136 -12.44 -4.50 -3.53
CA GLN A 136 -13.65 -3.99 -4.18
C GLN A 136 -14.03 -2.59 -3.69
N ILE A 137 -13.84 -2.30 -2.41
CA ILE A 137 -14.18 -1.00 -1.81
C ILE A 137 -13.13 0.06 -2.15
N ILE A 138 -11.84 -0.31 -2.24
CA ILE A 138 -10.74 0.63 -2.49
C ILE A 138 -10.56 0.93 -3.98
N LEU A 139 -10.88 0.00 -4.88
CA LEU A 139 -10.68 0.17 -6.32
C LEU A 139 -11.23 1.51 -6.88
N PRO A 140 -12.43 1.99 -6.48
CA PRO A 140 -12.95 3.29 -6.92
C PRO A 140 -12.11 4.51 -6.49
N LEU A 141 -11.31 4.40 -5.41
CA LEU A 141 -10.42 5.45 -4.91
C LEU A 141 -9.14 5.58 -5.75
N LYS A 142 -8.98 4.77 -6.81
CA LYS A 142 -7.80 4.76 -7.68
C LYS A 142 -6.51 4.57 -6.88
N VAL A 143 -6.57 3.73 -5.84
CA VAL A 143 -5.43 3.28 -5.03
C VAL A 143 -5.23 1.81 -5.35
N SER A 144 -3.98 1.44 -5.58
CA SER A 144 -3.61 0.06 -5.89
C SER A 144 -3.17 -0.67 -4.62
N ILE A 145 -3.42 -1.97 -4.58
CA ILE A 145 -3.13 -2.85 -3.43
C ILE A 145 -2.20 -3.99 -3.85
N ILE A 146 -1.09 -4.18 -3.14
CA ILE A 146 -0.18 -5.34 -3.29
C ILE A 146 -0.34 -6.10 -1.99
N LYS A 147 -0.82 -7.33 -2.13
CA LYS A 147 -0.82 -8.30 -1.05
C LYS A 147 0.57 -8.93 -1.00
N ASP A 148 1.23 -8.81 0.14
CA ASP A 148 2.58 -9.35 0.37
C ASP A 148 2.65 -9.86 1.80
N HIS A 149 1.93 -10.93 2.09
CA HIS A 149 1.67 -11.42 3.45
C HIS A 149 2.97 -11.55 4.27
N PRO A 150 3.06 -11.01 5.52
CA PRO A 150 2.00 -10.42 6.34
C PRO A 150 1.70 -8.93 6.10
N PHE A 151 2.23 -8.36 5.02
CA PHE A 151 2.07 -6.96 4.68
C PHE A 151 0.97 -6.72 3.65
N LEU A 152 0.36 -5.55 3.76
CA LEU A 152 -0.55 -5.01 2.75
C LEU A 152 -0.03 -3.63 2.35
N LYS A 153 0.37 -3.48 1.09
CA LYS A 153 0.93 -2.23 0.57
C LYS A 153 -0.15 -1.52 -0.22
N LEU A 154 -0.34 -0.24 0.07
CA LEU A 154 -1.14 0.67 -0.73
C LEU A 154 -0.23 1.63 -1.47
N TYR A 155 -0.56 1.91 -2.73
CA TYR A 155 0.16 2.94 -3.48
C TYR A 155 -0.74 3.66 -4.48
N LYS A 156 -0.47 4.95 -4.61
CA LYS A 156 -1.09 5.84 -5.56
C LYS A 156 0.01 6.57 -6.32
N VAL A 157 0.01 6.44 -7.64
CA VAL A 157 0.94 7.17 -8.52
C VAL A 157 0.30 8.51 -8.88
N MET A 158 1.09 9.57 -8.82
CA MET A 158 0.66 10.93 -9.17
C MET A 158 1.70 11.58 -10.06
N PHE A 159 1.24 12.18 -11.16
CA PHE A 159 2.09 12.90 -12.09
C PHE A 159 2.08 14.38 -11.72
N TYR A 160 3.28 14.99 -11.60
CA TYR A 160 3.39 16.40 -11.24
C TYR A 160 3.24 17.40 -12.40
N PRO A 161 3.40 17.04 -13.70
CA PRO A 161 3.05 17.93 -14.80
C PRO A 161 1.58 18.32 -14.75
N GLY A 162 1.31 19.62 -14.59
CA GLY A 162 -0.06 20.14 -14.50
C GLY A 162 -0.81 19.80 -13.21
N LEU A 163 -0.15 19.23 -12.20
CA LEU A 163 -0.80 18.82 -10.96
C LEU A 163 -1.35 20.02 -10.19
N ARG A 164 -2.67 20.02 -9.96
CA ARG A 164 -3.33 21.03 -9.14
C ARG A 164 -3.28 20.64 -7.67
N LYS A 165 -3.26 21.64 -6.78
CA LYS A 165 -3.30 21.42 -5.32
C LYS A 165 -4.51 20.58 -4.90
N GLN A 166 -5.66 20.79 -5.54
CA GLN A 166 -6.87 20.00 -5.28
C GLN A 166 -6.66 18.52 -5.62
N GLU A 167 -6.07 18.21 -6.78
CA GLU A 167 -5.82 16.83 -7.20
C GLU A 167 -4.80 16.14 -6.27
N PHE A 168 -3.81 16.90 -5.80
CA PHE A 168 -2.88 16.40 -4.78
C PHE A 168 -3.58 16.08 -3.46
N LEU A 169 -4.43 16.99 -2.98
CA LEU A 169 -5.22 16.76 -1.77
C LEU A 169 -6.19 15.58 -1.92
N ASP A 170 -6.88 15.48 -3.05
CA ASP A 170 -7.78 14.37 -3.38
C ASP A 170 -7.01 13.04 -3.40
N GLY A 171 -5.80 13.03 -3.95
CA GLY A 171 -4.95 11.83 -3.95
C GLY A 171 -4.50 11.40 -2.54
N ILE A 172 -4.20 12.35 -1.67
CA ILE A 172 -3.90 12.09 -0.25
C ILE A 172 -5.15 11.56 0.47
N ASN A 173 -6.31 12.17 0.21
CA ASN A 173 -7.58 11.74 0.80
C ASN A 173 -7.99 10.34 0.34
N ASP A 174 -7.83 10.02 -0.94
CA ASP A 174 -8.06 8.67 -1.47
C ASP A 174 -7.20 7.62 -0.75
N LEU A 175 -5.93 7.94 -0.49
CA LEU A 175 -5.04 7.07 0.28
C LEU A 175 -5.50 6.93 1.73
N ILE A 176 -5.77 8.05 2.42
CA ILE A 176 -6.23 8.06 3.82
C ILE A 176 -7.56 7.32 3.99
N ASN A 177 -8.49 7.48 3.05
CA ASN A 177 -9.76 6.77 3.04
C ASN A 177 -9.53 5.27 2.84
N SER A 178 -8.66 4.88 1.92
CA SER A 178 -8.25 3.48 1.71
C SER A 178 -7.64 2.87 2.97
N MET A 179 -6.77 3.63 3.65
CA MET A 179 -6.19 3.24 4.93
C MET A 179 -7.28 3.02 5.99
N THR A 180 -8.23 3.94 6.10
CA THR A 180 -9.34 3.87 7.05
C THR A 180 -10.23 2.65 6.79
N ILE A 181 -10.52 2.34 5.52
CA ILE A 181 -11.29 1.15 5.12
C ILE A 181 -10.59 -0.13 5.57
N ILE A 182 -9.28 -0.24 5.33
CA ILE A 182 -8.47 -1.40 5.73
C ILE A 182 -8.52 -1.59 7.23
N ILE A 183 -8.23 -0.54 8.00
CA ILE A 183 -8.24 -0.59 9.47
C ILE A 183 -9.61 -1.01 9.97
N GLY A 184 -10.67 -0.35 9.50
CA GLY A 184 -12.04 -0.67 9.91
C GLY A 184 -12.46 -2.10 9.58
N LYS A 185 -12.05 -2.62 8.42
CA LYS A 185 -12.33 -4.02 8.03
C LYS A 185 -11.56 -5.02 8.88
N TRP A 186 -10.30 -4.75 9.19
CA TRP A 186 -9.52 -5.63 10.09
C TRP A 186 -10.07 -5.60 11.52
N ASP A 187 -10.43 -4.43 12.03
CA ASP A 187 -11.07 -4.31 13.34
C ASP A 187 -12.41 -5.04 13.38
N GLU A 188 -13.26 -4.88 12.36
CA GLU A 188 -14.52 -5.61 12.22
C GLU A 188 -14.30 -7.12 12.30
N ARG A 189 -13.33 -7.66 11.55
CA ARG A 189 -12.99 -9.08 11.58
C ARG A 189 -12.50 -9.52 12.96
N TYR A 190 -11.62 -8.74 13.58
CA TYR A 190 -11.11 -9.03 14.92
C TYR A 190 -12.25 -9.18 15.95
N TYR A 191 -13.23 -8.28 15.95
CA TYR A 191 -14.37 -8.35 16.88
C TYR A 191 -15.39 -9.44 16.52
N GLN A 192 -15.70 -9.65 15.24
CA GLN A 192 -16.56 -10.77 14.81
C GLN A 192 -15.99 -12.12 15.25
N MET A 193 -14.67 -12.29 15.12
CA MET A 193 -14.00 -13.55 15.45
C MET A 193 -13.95 -13.82 16.96
N ARG A 194 -13.67 -12.81 17.79
CA ARG A 194 -13.73 -12.96 19.27
C ARG A 194 -15.07 -13.47 19.76
N THR A 195 -16.17 -12.98 19.18
CA THR A 195 -17.52 -13.42 19.59
C THR A 195 -17.81 -14.87 19.17
N THR A 196 -17.30 -15.31 18.02
CA THR A 196 -17.51 -16.67 17.50
C THR A 196 -16.70 -17.70 18.30
N ASP A 197 -15.44 -17.41 18.63
CA ASP A 197 -14.60 -18.31 19.45
C ASP A 197 -15.14 -18.51 20.86
N ASN A 198 -15.69 -17.45 21.46
CA ASN A 198 -16.34 -17.54 22.77
C ASN A 198 -17.61 -18.40 22.71
N LYS A 199 -18.42 -18.28 21.65
CA LYS A 199 -19.60 -19.13 21.43
C LYS A 199 -19.21 -20.59 21.25
N VAL A 200 -18.23 -20.89 20.40
CA VAL A 200 -17.77 -22.28 20.16
C VAL A 200 -17.19 -22.91 21.42
N LYS A 201 -16.43 -22.16 22.23
CA LYS A 201 -15.92 -22.65 23.52
C LYS A 201 -17.05 -22.91 24.52
N ALA A 202 -18.03 -22.01 24.60
CA ALA A 202 -19.20 -22.18 25.47
C ALA A 202 -20.04 -23.40 25.06
N GLU A 203 -20.30 -23.57 23.76
CA GLU A 203 -21.06 -24.73 23.24
C GLU A 203 -20.31 -26.06 23.46
N LYS A 204 -18.98 -26.07 23.34
CA LYS A 204 -18.17 -27.26 23.65
C LYS A 204 -18.19 -27.59 25.14
N ALA A 205 -18.11 -26.58 26.01
CA ALA A 205 -18.22 -26.78 27.46
C ALA A 205 -19.61 -27.32 27.84
N GLU A 206 -20.68 -26.77 27.27
CA GLU A 206 -22.05 -27.23 27.52
C GLU A 206 -22.29 -28.67 27.03
N LYS A 207 -21.75 -29.03 25.86
CA LYS A 207 -21.81 -30.41 25.34
C LYS A 207 -21.01 -31.38 26.21
N ALA A 208 -19.84 -31.00 26.69
CA ALA A 208 -19.03 -31.82 27.60
C ALA A 208 -19.76 -32.03 28.94
N GLU A 209 -20.38 -30.99 29.49
CA GLU A 209 -21.16 -31.08 30.73
C GLU A 209 -22.40 -31.98 30.58
N LYS A 210 -23.09 -31.90 29.44
CA LYS A 210 -24.23 -32.78 29.13
C LYS A 210 -23.80 -34.24 28.96
N ALA A 211 -22.67 -34.49 28.30
CA ALA A 211 -22.13 -35.84 28.14
C ALA A 211 -21.73 -36.44 29.50
N GLU A 212 -21.06 -35.67 30.37
CA GLU A 212 -20.67 -36.13 31.71
C GLU A 212 -21.90 -36.41 32.59
N LYS A 213 -22.96 -35.60 32.49
CA LYS A 213 -24.22 -35.83 33.20
C LYS A 213 -24.93 -37.09 32.70
N ALA A 214 -24.95 -37.34 31.39
CA ALA A 214 -25.53 -38.55 30.80
C ALA A 214 -24.78 -39.81 31.25
N GLU A 215 -23.45 -39.78 31.23
CA GLU A 215 -22.61 -40.91 31.67
C GLU A 215 -22.79 -41.22 33.16
N LYS A 216 -22.88 -40.20 34.03
CA LYS A 216 -23.19 -40.39 35.46
C LYS A 216 -24.60 -40.94 35.68
N ALA A 217 -25.57 -40.58 34.85
CA ALA A 217 -26.93 -41.10 34.95
C ALA A 217 -26.99 -42.58 34.55
N GLU A 218 -26.32 -42.97 33.45
CA GLU A 218 -26.23 -44.38 33.03
C GLU A 218 -25.55 -45.26 34.08
N ARG A 219 -24.43 -44.80 34.67
CA ARG A 219 -23.75 -45.53 35.76
C ARG A 219 -24.68 -45.77 36.96
N LYS A 220 -25.45 -44.75 37.38
CA LYS A 220 -26.41 -44.90 38.48
C LYS A 220 -27.54 -45.89 38.18
N ILE A 221 -28.01 -45.95 36.93
CA ILE A 221 -29.03 -46.92 36.52
C ILE A 221 -28.47 -48.34 36.59
N ASN A 222 -27.26 -48.55 36.07
CA ASN A 222 -26.60 -49.86 36.10
C ASN A 222 -26.33 -50.34 37.53
N ASP A 223 -25.89 -49.46 38.44
CA ASP A 223 -25.67 -49.80 39.85
C ASP A 223 -26.97 -50.23 40.56
N LEU A 224 -28.08 -49.54 40.28
CA LEU A 224 -29.40 -49.88 40.83
C LEU A 224 -29.95 -51.21 40.30
N GLU A 225 -29.66 -51.56 39.06
CA GLU A 225 -30.01 -52.87 38.50
C GLU A 225 -29.16 -53.99 39.11
N LEU A 226 -27.86 -53.76 39.29
CA LEU A 226 -26.96 -54.71 39.95
C LEU A 226 -27.41 -55.01 41.38
N GLU A 227 -27.81 -53.97 42.13
CA GLU A 227 -28.29 -54.12 43.51
C GLU A 227 -29.60 -54.91 43.60
N LYS A 228 -30.50 -54.77 42.61
CA LYS A 228 -31.73 -55.57 42.51
C LYS A 228 -31.45 -57.04 42.20
N ILE A 229 -30.40 -57.34 41.44
CA ILE A 229 -29.98 -58.71 41.14
C ILE A 229 -29.36 -59.36 42.38
N LEU A 230 -28.54 -58.63 43.14
CA LEU A 230 -27.87 -59.13 44.34
C LEU A 230 -28.79 -59.33 45.56
N ARG A 231 -30.00 -58.77 45.54
CA ARG A 231 -31.01 -58.93 46.60
C ARG A 231 -32.04 -60.05 46.34
N LYS A 232 -31.90 -60.80 45.26
CA LYS A 232 -32.66 -62.04 44.99
C LYS A 232 -31.87 -63.26 45.41
#